data_AF-A0AAV3NRK2-F1
#
_entry.id   AF-A0AAV3NRK2-F1
#
_cell.length_a   1.000
_cell.length_b   1.000
_cell.length_c   1.000
_cell.angle_alpha   90.00
_cell.angle_beta   90.00
_cell.angle_gamma   90.00
#
_symmetry.space_group_name_H-M   'P 1'
#
loop_
_entity.id
_entity.type
_entity.pdbx_description
1 polymer ?
#
loop_
_entity_poly.entity_id
_entity_poly.type
_entity_poly.pdbx_seq_one_letter_code
_entity_poly.pdbx_strand_id
1 'polypeptide(L)'
;MSELRPISLCNIVVKIASRIMTIRMHPILMDIISKNQSAFLPGRMIFDNILIAHEVLHFMNHSKSVKNVNMAIKLDMSKAYDRVEWCFLEAIMLKMDFCR
;
A
#
# COMPACT_ATOMS: atom_id res chain seq x y z
N MET A 1 -18.12 3.70 -20.40
CA MET A 1 -18.26 2.49 -19.56
C MET A 1 -16.92 1.88 -19.12
N SER A 2 -15.77 2.30 -19.65
CA SER A 2 -14.43 1.76 -19.32
C SER A 2 -13.80 2.30 -18.03
N GLU A 3 -14.37 3.33 -17.39
CA GLU A 3 -13.81 4.01 -16.20
C GLU A 3 -14.64 3.83 -14.92
N LEU A 4 -15.56 2.86 -14.90
CA LEU A 4 -16.31 2.56 -13.69
C LEU A 4 -15.52 1.61 -12.79
N ARG A 5 -15.45 1.92 -11.49
CA ARG A 5 -14.90 1.02 -10.47
C ARG A 5 -16.04 0.21 -9.86
N PRO A 6 -16.16 -1.10 -10.17
CA PRO A 6 -17.19 -1.93 -9.55
C PRO A 6 -16.91 -2.05 -8.05
N ILE A 7 -17.95 -1.90 -7.24
CA ILE A 7 -17.89 -2.08 -5.78
C ILE A 7 -18.55 -3.41 -5.47
N SER A 8 -17.80 -4.33 -4.88
CA SER A 8 -18.33 -5.61 -4.41
C SER A 8 -18.96 -5.42 -3.03
N LEU A 9 -20.27 -5.67 -2.92
CA LEU A 9 -21.01 -5.63 -1.66
C LEU A 9 -21.08 -7.04 -1.05
N CYS A 10 -20.23 -7.31 -0.07
CA CYS A 10 -20.25 -8.58 0.65
C CYS A 10 -21.34 -8.62 1.74
N ASN A 11 -21.82 -9.83 2.05
CA ASN A 11 -22.71 -10.09 3.17
C ASN A 11 -22.06 -9.67 4.51
N ILE A 12 -22.87 -9.27 5.50
CA ILE A 12 -22.42 -8.83 6.82
C ILE A 12 -21.55 -9.88 7.51
N VAL A 13 -21.87 -11.16 7.36
CA VAL A 13 -21.08 -12.27 7.94
C VAL A 13 -19.65 -12.27 7.41
N VAL A 14 -19.48 -12.09 6.09
CA VAL A 14 -18.16 -12.01 5.45
C VAL A 14 -17.42 -10.76 5.90
N LYS A 15 -18.12 -9.62 6.05
CA LYS A 15 -17.53 -8.37 6.57
C LYS A 15 -17.04 -8.50 8.02
N ILE A 16 -17.77 -9.25 8.85
CA ILE A 16 -17.36 -9.53 10.24
C ILE A 16 -16.12 -10.42 10.23
N ALA A 17 -16.12 -11.51 9.47
CA ALA A 17 -14.97 -12.41 9.36
C ALA A 17 -13.72 -11.66 8.85
N SER A 18 -13.86 -10.86 7.79
CA SER A 18 -12.74 -10.06 7.26
C SER A 18 -12.22 -9.05 8.28
N ARG A 19 -13.12 -8.42 9.06
CA ARG A 19 -12.72 -7.47 10.11
C ARG A 19 -11.93 -8.16 11.22
N ILE A 20 -12.36 -9.36 11.64
CA ILE A 20 -11.64 -10.16 12.65
C ILE A 20 -10.23 -10.50 12.13
N MET A 21 -10.11 -10.93 10.87
CA MET A 21 -8.81 -11.21 10.25
C MET A 21 -7.91 -9.97 10.24
N THR A 22 -8.42 -8.82 9.80
CA THR A 22 -7.64 -7.57 9.79
C THR A 22 -7.16 -7.18 11.18
N ILE A 23 -7.99 -7.28 12.21
CA ILE A 23 -7.61 -6.98 13.60
C ILE A 23 -6.47 -7.89 14.07
N ARG A 24 -6.51 -9.19 13.74
CA ARG A 24 -5.45 -10.14 14.11
C ARG A 24 -4.15 -9.91 13.36
N MET A 25 -4.21 -9.56 12.08
CA MET A 25 -3.01 -9.30 11.27
C MET A 25 -2.36 -7.95 11.61
N HIS A 26 -3.13 -7.02 12.16
CA HIS A 26 -2.72 -5.64 12.34
C HIS A 26 -1.38 -5.44 13.10
N PRO A 27 -1.11 -6.12 14.24
CA PRO A 27 0.16 -5.96 14.95
C PRO A 27 1.35 -6.41 14.12
N ILE A 28 1.20 -7.53 13.38
CA ILE A 28 2.26 -8.12 12.56
C ILE A 28 2.57 -7.22 11.34
N LEU A 29 1.54 -6.60 10.76
CA LEU A 29 1.71 -5.68 9.63
C LEU A 29 2.62 -4.49 9.98
N MET A 30 2.63 -4.03 11.24
CA MET A 30 3.47 -2.89 11.65
C MET A 30 4.96 -3.21 11.62
N ASP A 31 5.32 -4.47 11.83
CA ASP A 31 6.72 -4.92 11.80
C ASP A 31 7.19 -5.25 10.38
N ILE A 32 6.28 -5.73 9.51
CA ILE A 32 6.60 -6.11 8.13
C ILE A 32 6.64 -4.87 7.20
N ILE A 33 5.78 -3.89 7.44
CA ILE A 33 5.59 -2.77 6.53
C ILE A 33 6.56 -1.62 6.85
N SER A 34 7.26 -1.16 5.81
CA SER A 34 8.14 0.01 5.88
C SER A 34 7.44 1.24 6.46
N LYS A 35 8.20 2.07 7.19
CA LYS A 35 7.71 3.33 7.76
C LYS A 35 7.15 4.29 6.70
N ASN A 36 7.61 4.17 5.46
CA ASN A 36 7.24 5.07 4.36
C ASN A 36 5.88 4.71 3.72
N GLN A 37 5.24 3.61 4.11
CA GLN A 37 3.91 3.24 3.62
C GLN A 37 2.84 3.84 4.54
N SER A 38 2.20 4.92 4.11
CA SER A 38 1.26 5.66 4.98
C SER A 38 -0.22 5.31 4.80
N ALA A 39 -0.58 4.55 3.76
CA ALA A 39 -1.97 4.18 3.47
C ALA A 39 -2.38 2.85 4.14
N PHE A 40 -3.66 2.74 4.50
CA PHE A 40 -4.32 1.53 5.03
C PHE A 40 -3.77 0.99 6.36
N LEU A 41 -3.04 1.82 7.10
CA LEU A 41 -2.55 1.51 8.45
C LEU A 41 -3.14 2.52 9.45
N PRO A 42 -3.75 2.08 10.56
CA PRO A 42 -4.20 2.99 11.60
C PRO A 42 -3.03 3.75 12.20
N GLY A 43 -3.28 5.02 12.54
CA GLY A 43 -2.26 5.94 13.04
C GLY A 43 -1.37 6.56 11.97
N ARG A 44 -1.46 6.15 10.70
CA ARG A 44 -0.78 6.81 9.57
C ARG A 44 -1.78 7.60 8.74
N MET A 45 -1.40 8.80 8.31
CA MET A 45 -2.30 9.69 7.57
C MET A 45 -1.84 9.82 6.12
N ILE A 46 -2.81 10.08 5.23
CA ILE A 46 -2.50 10.32 3.82
C ILE A 46 -1.63 11.57 3.61
N PHE A 47 -1.71 12.52 4.55
CA PHE A 47 -0.89 13.73 4.55
C PHE A 47 0.61 13.43 4.64
N ASP A 48 1.02 12.35 5.31
CA ASP A 48 2.42 11.95 5.43
C ASP A 48 3.03 11.68 4.04
N ASN A 49 2.28 10.99 3.17
CA ASN A 49 2.71 10.75 1.78
C ASN A 49 2.81 12.03 0.95
N ILE A 50 1.89 12.97 1.16
CA ILE A 50 1.90 14.26 0.44
C ILE A 50 3.13 15.07 0.86
N LEU A 51 3.45 15.09 2.15
CA LEU A 51 4.62 15.78 2.68
C LEU A 51 5.91 15.20 2.11
N ILE A 52 6.07 13.87 2.12
CA ILE A 52 7.23 13.19 1.52
C ILE A 52 7.36 13.55 0.03
N ALA A 53 6.27 13.52 -0.73
CA ALA A 53 6.28 13.88 -2.14
C ALA A 53 6.72 15.33 -2.36
N HIS A 54 6.23 16.25 -1.53
CA HIS A 54 6.61 17.66 -1.59
C HIS A 54 8.09 17.86 -1.25
N GLU A 55 8.61 17.16 -0.23
CA GLU A 55 10.03 17.21 0.15
C GLU A 55 10.93 16.68 -0.98
N VAL A 56 10.55 15.57 -1.62
CA VAL A 56 11.26 15.02 -2.78
C VAL A 56 11.28 16.01 -3.94
N LEU A 57 10.14 16.62 -4.28
CA LEU A 57 10.06 17.64 -5.35
C LEU A 57 10.90 18.87 -5.02
N HIS A 58 10.81 19.36 -3.78
CA HIS A 58 11.58 20.50 -3.31
C HIS A 58 13.08 20.23 -3.37
N PHE A 59 13.53 19.05 -2.91
CA PHE A 59 14.92 18.62 -2.99
C PHE A 59 15.43 18.57 -4.43
N MET A 60 14.63 18.03 -5.36
CA MET A 60 14.99 17.99 -6.78
C MET A 60 15.10 19.40 -7.38
N ASN A 61 14.17 20.31 -7.06
CA ASN A 61 14.16 21.68 -7.58
C ASN A 61 15.34 22.52 -7.04
N HIS A 62 15.78 22.27 -5.81
CA HIS A 62 16.90 23.00 -5.19
C HIS A 62 18.27 22.34 -5.41
N SER A 63 18.33 21.11 -5.92
CA SER A 63 19.58 20.42 -6.21
C SER A 63 20.27 21.05 -7.42
N LYS A 64 21.38 21.75 -7.18
CA LYS A 64 22.25 22.33 -8.23
C LYS A 64 23.27 21.33 -8.80
N SER A 65 23.09 20.03 -8.53
CA SER A 65 24.05 19.00 -8.91
C SER A 65 24.05 18.78 -10.42
N VAL A 66 25.13 19.15 -11.10
CA VAL A 66 25.32 18.97 -12.55
C VAL A 66 25.72 17.52 -12.89
N LYS A 67 26.24 16.76 -11.91
CA LYS A 67 26.73 15.38 -12.12
C LYS A 67 25.76 14.29 -11.67
N ASN A 68 24.91 14.54 -10.66
CA ASN A 68 23.94 13.57 -10.16
C ASN A 68 22.53 14.12 -10.35
N VAL A 69 21.95 13.85 -11.52
CA VAL A 69 20.57 14.22 -11.85
C VAL A 69 19.62 13.32 -11.05
N ASN A 70 18.77 13.93 -10.24
CA ASN A 70 17.76 13.22 -9.46
C ASN A 70 16.51 13.01 -10.32
N MET A 71 15.87 11.84 -10.21
CA MET A 71 14.62 11.51 -10.90
C MET A 71 13.60 10.98 -9.89
N ALA A 72 12.38 11.51 -9.93
CA ALA A 72 11.25 10.93 -9.23
C ALA A 72 10.45 10.04 -10.17
N ILE A 73 10.09 8.85 -9.68
CA ILE A 73 9.29 7.87 -10.41
C ILE A 73 7.98 7.67 -9.65
N LYS A 74 6.86 7.95 -10.32
CA LYS A 74 5.51 7.66 -9.80
C LYS A 74 5.01 6.39 -10.46
N LEU A 75 4.79 5.34 -9.66
CA LEU A 75 4.24 4.07 -10.11
C LEU A 75 2.78 3.97 -9.64
N ASP A 76 1.88 3.55 -10.54
CA ASP A 76 0.48 3.27 -10.24
C ASP A 76 0.07 1.92 -10.83
N MET A 77 -0.77 1.17 -10.12
CA MET A 77 -1.19 -0.16 -10.52
C MET A 77 -2.61 -0.13 -11.08
N SER A 78 -2.76 -0.42 -12.37
CA SER A 78 -4.08 -0.53 -13.00
C SER A 78 -4.87 -1.69 -12.39
N LYS A 79 -6.07 -1.44 -11.89
CA LYS A 79 -6.98 -2.46 -11.32
C LYS A 79 -6.28 -3.36 -10.29
N ALA A 80 -5.56 -2.77 -9.34
CA ALA A 80 -4.72 -3.48 -8.37
C ALA A 80 -5.43 -4.67 -7.67
N TYR A 81 -6.71 -4.52 -7.32
CA TYR A 81 -7.48 -5.59 -6.67
C TYR A 81 -7.98 -6.69 -7.63
N ASP A 82 -8.15 -6.38 -8.92
CA ASP A 82 -8.64 -7.36 -9.91
C ASP A 82 -7.49 -8.18 -10.51
N ARG A 83 -6.24 -7.69 -10.39
CA ARG A 83 -5.04 -8.28 -11.00
C ARG A 83 -4.10 -8.96 -10.01
N VAL A 84 -4.54 -9.18 -8.76
CA VAL A 84 -3.76 -9.93 -7.78
C VAL A 84 -3.66 -11.38 -8.22
N GLU A 85 -2.43 -11.90 -8.28
CA GLU A 85 -2.20 -13.33 -8.50
C GLU A 85 -2.24 -14.05 -7.15
N TRP A 86 -3.20 -14.96 -6.99
CA TRP A 86 -3.52 -15.59 -5.71
C TRP A 86 -2.43 -16.55 -5.24
N CYS A 87 -1.78 -17.29 -6.15
CA CYS A 87 -0.73 -18.23 -5.79
C CYS A 87 0.50 -17.48 -5.24
N PHE A 88 0.83 -16.34 -5.81
CA PHE A 88 1.90 -15.45 -5.35
C PHE A 88 1.58 -14.87 -3.99
N LEU A 89 0.34 -14.42 -3.77
CA LEU A 89 -0.08 -13.93 -2.46
C LEU A 89 0.04 -15.02 -1.39
N GLU A 90 -0.44 -16.23 -1.69
CA GLU A 90 -0.33 -17.39 -0.79
C GLU A 90 1.13 -17.73 -0.48
N ALA A 91 2.00 -17.75 -1.49
CA ALA A 91 3.43 -18.00 -1.32
C ALA A 91 4.10 -16.94 -0.41
N ILE A 92 3.72 -15.67 -0.53
CA ILE A 92 4.20 -14.61 0.38
C ILE A 92 3.69 -14.83 1.80
N MET A 93 2.40 -15.13 1.96
CA MET A 93 1.80 -15.35 3.28
C MET A 93 2.45 -16.53 4.01
N LEU A 94 2.75 -17.62 3.29
CA LEU A 94 3.50 -18.76 3.81
C LEU A 94 4.93 -18.36 4.19
N LYS A 95 5.62 -17.59 3.34
CA LYS A 95 6.98 -17.09 3.63
C LYS A 95 7.03 -16.17 4.85
N MET A 96 5.95 -15.45 5.13
CA MET A 96 5.79 -14.57 6.28
C MET A 96 5.20 -15.29 7.51
N ASP A 97 5.10 -16.62 7.49
CA ASP A 97 4.60 -17.46 8.59
C ASP A 97 3.16 -17.15 9.05
N PHE A 98 2.31 -16.56 8.19
CA PHE A 98 0.91 -16.24 8.56
C PHE A 98 0.01 -17.48 8.71
N CYS A 99 0.44 -18.66 8.26
CA CYS A 99 -0.34 -19.91 8.28
C CYS A 99 0.19 -20.95 9.28
N ARG A 100 0.45 -20.51 10.52
CA ARG A 100 0.63 -21.40 11.67
C ARG A 100 -0.42 -21.17 12.74
#